data_AF-A0A0D2CXQ0-F1
#
_entry.id   AF-A0A0D2CXQ0-F1
#
_cell.length_a   1.000
_cell.length_b   1.000
_cell.length_c   1.000
_cell.angle_alpha   90.00
_cell.angle_beta   90.00
_cell.angle_gamma   90.00
#
_symmetry.space_group_name_H-M   'P 1'
#
loop_
_entity.id
_entity.type
_entity.pdbx_description
1 polymer ?
#
loop_
_entity_poly.entity_id
_entity_poly.type
_entity_poly.pdbx_seq_one_letter_code
_entity_poly.pdbx_strand_id
1 'polypeptide(L)'
;MFYLAHGVMFLGTPHRGSSIAELATTAQRAPKALWKHPNLAILEALQVDSKVLERVHKGFSETVYERPEIGLQSFHEEYRTKGVLVVPPFSSVIGFPTELSGSIPAKHSNMTKFCEPTDTGFVRITGTLRHWIAEIVTDVAGASCPQFASLSSH
;
A
#
# COMPACT_ATOMS: atom_id res chain seq x y z
N MET A 1 15.54 2.13 6.04
CA MET A 1 15.47 3.50 5.48
C MET A 1 14.00 3.90 5.34
N PHE A 2 13.31 4.14 6.46
CA PHE A 2 11.95 4.75 6.52
C PHE A 2 11.79 5.60 7.79
N TYR A 3 12.87 6.20 8.30
CA TYR A 3 12.83 6.88 9.61
C TYR A 3 11.91 8.11 9.66
N LEU A 4 11.45 8.62 8.51
CA LEU A 4 10.56 9.80 8.41
C LEU A 4 9.19 9.48 7.79
N ALA A 5 8.87 8.21 7.53
CA ALA A 5 7.58 7.84 6.97
C ALA A 5 6.53 7.73 8.09
N HIS A 6 5.35 8.34 7.88
CA HIS A 6 4.17 8.20 8.74
C HIS A 6 3.21 7.11 8.24
N GLY A 7 3.20 6.84 6.94
CA GLY A 7 2.37 5.80 6.36
C GLY A 7 2.79 5.38 4.96
N VAL A 8 2.34 4.20 4.55
CA VAL A 8 2.55 3.61 3.22
C VAL A 8 1.20 3.12 2.69
N MET A 9 0.86 3.53 1.47
CA MET A 9 -0.37 3.16 0.80
C MET A 9 -0.08 2.34 -0.46
N PHE A 10 -0.64 1.13 -0.54
CA PHE A 10 -0.53 0.27 -1.71
C PHE A 10 -1.81 0.31 -2.54
N LEU A 11 -1.66 0.42 -3.86
CA LEU A 11 -2.79 0.53 -4.80
C LEU A 11 -2.65 -0.55 -5.87
N GLY A 12 -3.53 -1.55 -5.84
CA GLY A 12 -3.49 -2.67 -6.77
C GLY A 12 -2.17 -3.44 -6.71
N THR A 13 -1.64 -3.69 -5.51
CA THR A 13 -0.36 -4.40 -5.34
C THR A 13 -0.61 -5.81 -4.81
N PRO A 14 -0.19 -6.88 -5.53
CA PRO A 14 -0.29 -8.25 -5.05
C PRO A 14 0.87 -8.55 -4.08
N HIS A 15 0.65 -8.37 -2.79
CA HIS A 15 1.63 -8.60 -1.72
C HIS A 15 1.88 -10.07 -1.42
N ARG A 16 0.82 -10.89 -1.39
CA ARG A 16 0.97 -12.34 -1.21
C ARG A 16 1.32 -12.96 -2.55
N GLY A 17 2.61 -12.88 -2.86
CA GLY A 17 3.22 -13.54 -4.00
C GLY A 17 4.53 -12.90 -4.43
N SER A 18 5.62 -13.23 -3.72
CA SER A 18 6.98 -13.08 -4.24
C SER A 18 7.40 -14.29 -5.09
N SER A 19 6.56 -15.34 -5.15
CA SER A 19 6.82 -16.48 -6.01
C SER A 19 6.61 -16.10 -7.48
N ILE A 20 7.52 -16.57 -8.34
CA ILE A 20 7.45 -16.37 -9.79
C ILE A 20 6.11 -16.89 -10.33
N ALA A 21 5.56 -17.94 -9.74
CA ALA A 21 4.28 -18.52 -10.13
C ALA A 21 3.10 -17.56 -9.90
N GLU A 22 3.08 -16.86 -8.76
CA GLU A 22 2.00 -15.90 -8.45
C GLU A 22 2.15 -14.59 -9.22
N LEU A 23 3.39 -14.15 -9.46
CA LEU A 23 3.68 -13.02 -10.35
C LEU A 23 3.29 -13.33 -11.79
N ALA A 24 3.61 -14.53 -12.30
CA ALA A 24 3.17 -15.00 -13.60
C ALA A 24 1.64 -15.09 -13.67
N THR A 25 0.99 -15.55 -12.60
CA THR A 25 -0.47 -15.61 -12.53
C THR A 25 -1.09 -14.22 -12.58
N THR A 26 -0.53 -13.25 -11.87
CA THR A 26 -0.97 -11.85 -11.94
C THR A 26 -0.72 -11.24 -13.32
N ALA A 27 0.45 -11.49 -13.90
CA ALA A 27 0.82 -11.06 -15.25
C ALA A 27 -0.14 -11.59 -16.32
N GLN A 28 -0.57 -12.85 -16.20
CA GLN A 28 -1.55 -13.46 -17.09
C GLN A 28 -2.95 -12.83 -16.96
N ARG A 29 -3.31 -12.38 -15.75
CA ARG A 29 -4.60 -11.72 -15.48
C ARG A 29 -4.61 -10.25 -15.89
N ALA A 30 -3.45 -9.60 -15.90
CA ALA A 30 -3.31 -8.22 -16.32
C ALA A 30 -3.58 -8.08 -17.84
N PRO A 31 -4.40 -7.10 -18.28
CA PRO A 31 -4.63 -6.87 -19.70
C PRO A 31 -3.32 -6.43 -20.40
N LYS A 32 -3.05 -6.95 -21.61
CA LYS A 32 -1.88 -6.61 -22.44
C LYS A 32 -1.69 -5.11 -22.69
N ALA A 33 -2.75 -4.30 -22.60
CA ALA A 33 -2.68 -2.85 -22.72
C ALA A 33 -2.04 -2.18 -21.49
N LEU A 34 -2.09 -2.85 -20.34
CA LEU A 34 -1.48 -2.40 -19.09
C LEU A 34 -0.02 -2.86 -18.98
N TRP A 35 0.28 -4.03 -19.55
CA TRP A 35 1.62 -4.62 -19.57
C TRP A 35 2.08 -4.69 -21.02
N LYS A 36 2.77 -3.64 -21.49
CA LYS A 36 3.45 -3.68 -22.79
C LYS A 36 4.47 -4.83 -22.75
N HIS A 37 4.13 -5.92 -23.43
CA HIS A 37 4.85 -7.21 -23.55
C HIS A 37 4.69 -8.15 -22.34
N PRO A 38 4.06 -9.33 -22.48
CA PRO A 38 4.27 -10.44 -21.54
C PRO A 38 5.67 -10.99 -21.82
N ASN A 39 6.69 -10.28 -21.33
CA ASN A 39 8.07 -10.57 -21.64
C ASN A 39 8.55 -11.68 -20.70
N LEU A 40 8.98 -12.81 -21.24
CA LEU A 40 9.70 -13.83 -20.46
C LEU A 40 10.89 -13.20 -19.73
N ALA A 41 11.50 -12.17 -20.32
CA ALA A 41 12.51 -11.33 -19.69
C ALA A 41 12.06 -10.63 -18.38
N ILE A 42 10.77 -10.30 -18.22
CA ILE A 42 10.24 -9.74 -16.96
C ILE A 42 10.08 -10.84 -15.93
N LEU A 43 9.64 -12.04 -16.32
CA LEU A 43 9.56 -13.17 -15.39
C LEU A 43 10.97 -13.65 -14.97
N GLU A 44 11.93 -13.62 -15.88
CA GLU A 44 13.35 -13.89 -15.62
C GLU A 44 14.00 -12.80 -14.75
N ALA A 45 13.71 -11.52 -15.02
CA ALA A 45 14.15 -10.41 -14.16
C ALA A 45 13.55 -10.54 -12.76
N LEU A 46 12.24 -10.81 -12.63
CA LEU A 46 11.57 -11.06 -11.35
C LEU A 46 12.14 -12.28 -10.61
N GLN A 47 12.67 -13.28 -11.33
CA GLN A 47 13.36 -14.42 -10.72
C GLN A 47 14.72 -14.02 -10.13
N VAL A 48 15.52 -13.22 -10.83
CA VAL A 48 16.79 -12.69 -10.30
C VAL A 48 16.52 -11.70 -9.15
N ASP A 49 15.54 -10.84 -9.35
CA ASP A 49 15.09 -9.88 -8.35
C ASP A 49 14.36 -10.56 -7.20
N SER A 50 13.89 -11.80 -7.28
CA SER A 50 13.13 -12.46 -6.20
C SER A 50 13.90 -12.49 -4.89
N LYS A 51 15.22 -12.76 -4.91
CA LYS A 51 16.08 -12.71 -3.71
C LYS A 51 16.27 -11.29 -3.19
N VAL A 52 16.33 -10.31 -4.09
CA VAL A 52 16.44 -8.90 -3.73
C VAL A 52 15.11 -8.38 -3.16
N LEU A 53 14.00 -8.72 -3.81
CA LEU A 53 12.62 -8.45 -3.41
C LEU A 53 12.30 -9.11 -2.08
N GLU A 54 12.74 -10.35 -1.84
CA GLU A 54 12.59 -11.02 -0.55
C GLU A 54 13.36 -10.27 0.55
N ARG A 55 14.58 -9.82 0.25
CA ARG A 55 15.36 -8.99 1.18
C ARG A 55 14.71 -7.63 1.45
N VAL A 56 14.20 -6.97 0.40
CA VAL A 56 13.49 -5.68 0.51
C VAL A 56 12.20 -5.86 1.29
N HIS A 57 11.46 -6.93 1.02
CA HIS A 57 10.25 -7.29 1.75
C HIS A 57 10.57 -7.56 3.21
N LYS A 58 11.59 -8.36 3.50
CA LYS A 58 12.05 -8.62 4.88
C LYS A 58 12.43 -7.32 5.60
N GLY A 59 13.21 -6.45 4.97
CA GLY A 59 13.60 -5.17 5.58
C GLY A 59 12.41 -4.22 5.79
N PHE A 60 11.45 -4.21 4.86
CA PHE A 60 10.18 -3.49 5.04
C PHE A 60 9.38 -4.07 6.21
N SER A 61 9.26 -5.39 6.27
CA SER A 61 8.54 -6.11 7.34
C SER A 61 9.15 -5.87 8.71
N GLU A 62 10.48 -5.92 8.82
CA GLU A 62 11.22 -5.57 10.04
C GLU A 62 10.93 -4.12 10.44
N THR A 63 10.97 -3.18 9.48
CA THR A 63 10.70 -1.77 9.76
C THR A 63 9.29 -1.54 10.28
N VAL A 64 8.28 -2.12 9.63
CA VAL A 64 6.87 -2.00 10.05
C VAL A 64 6.65 -2.66 11.41
N TYR A 65 7.30 -3.80 11.66
CA TYR A 65 7.20 -4.48 12.96
C TYR A 65 7.79 -3.65 14.10
N GLU A 66 8.94 -3.00 13.86
CA GLU A 66 9.58 -2.10 14.83
C GLU A 66 8.85 -0.77 15.00
N ARG A 67 7.99 -0.40 14.04
CA ARG A 67 7.30 0.89 13.96
C ARG A 67 5.79 0.69 13.72
N PRO A 68 5.04 0.14 14.69
CA PRO A 68 3.61 -0.15 14.53
C PRO A 68 2.76 1.10 14.26
N GLU A 69 3.28 2.29 14.53
CA GLU A 69 2.66 3.58 14.24
C GLU A 69 2.71 3.96 12.75
N ILE A 70 3.50 3.27 11.91
CA ILE A 70 3.44 3.48 10.47
C ILE A 70 2.09 2.99 9.96
N GLY A 71 1.27 3.91 9.48
CA GLY A 71 -0.02 3.59 8.87
C GLY A 71 0.17 2.76 7.61
N LEU A 72 -0.47 1.58 7.54
CA LEU A 72 -0.48 0.74 6.35
C LEU A 72 -1.89 0.65 5.79
N GLN A 73 -2.06 1.02 4.52
CA GLN A 73 -3.33 0.94 3.83
C GLN A 73 -3.16 0.32 2.45
N SER A 74 -3.92 -0.73 2.17
CA SER A 74 -3.88 -1.38 0.86
C SER A 74 -5.24 -1.34 0.18
N PHE A 75 -5.27 -0.97 -1.10
CA PHE A 75 -6.49 -0.93 -1.91
C PHE A 75 -6.40 -1.90 -3.09
N HIS A 76 -7.49 -2.63 -3.35
CA HIS A 76 -7.64 -3.49 -4.53
C HIS A 76 -8.78 -3.04 -5.44
N GLU A 77 -8.78 -3.49 -6.69
CA GLU A 77 -9.88 -3.21 -7.61
C GLU A 77 -11.13 -4.04 -7.32
N GLU A 78 -12.32 -3.46 -7.54
CA GLU A 78 -13.59 -4.18 -7.43
C GLU A 78 -14.03 -4.81 -8.77
N TYR A 79 -13.64 -4.21 -9.90
CA TYR A 79 -14.12 -4.64 -11.22
C TYR A 79 -13.12 -5.54 -11.93
N ARG A 80 -13.65 -6.71 -12.33
CA ARG A 80 -12.90 -7.71 -13.09
C ARG A 80 -12.53 -7.18 -14.48
N THR A 81 -11.34 -7.56 -14.92
CA THR A 81 -10.92 -7.42 -16.32
C THR A 81 -10.95 -8.79 -16.96
N LYS A 82 -11.75 -8.98 -18.02
CA LYS A 82 -11.92 -10.28 -18.70
C LYS A 82 -12.30 -11.43 -17.75
N GLY A 83 -13.19 -11.16 -16.79
CA GLY A 83 -13.70 -12.17 -15.85
C GLY A 83 -12.79 -12.48 -14.66
N VAL A 84 -11.63 -11.83 -14.53
CA VAL A 84 -10.69 -12.02 -13.41
C VAL A 84 -10.39 -10.72 -12.68
N LEU A 85 -10.18 -10.80 -11.36
CA LEU A 85 -9.49 -9.74 -10.61
C LEU A 85 -7.99 -9.91 -10.85
N VAL A 86 -7.31 -8.83 -11.20
CA VAL A 86 -5.86 -8.83 -11.37
C VAL A 86 -5.20 -8.99 -10.01
N VAL A 87 -5.67 -8.25 -9.01
CA VAL A 87 -5.25 -8.34 -7.61
C VAL A 87 -6.46 -8.68 -6.73
N PRO A 88 -6.65 -9.97 -6.40
CA PRO A 88 -7.66 -10.38 -5.43
C PRO A 88 -7.47 -9.76 -4.04
N PRO A 89 -8.55 -9.56 -3.26
CA PRO A 89 -8.48 -8.92 -1.93
C PRO A 89 -7.46 -9.57 -0.99
N PHE A 90 -7.43 -10.90 -0.92
CA PHE A 90 -6.49 -11.62 -0.04
C PHE A 90 -5.02 -11.40 -0.43
N SER A 91 -4.75 -11.16 -1.72
CA SER A 91 -3.40 -10.90 -2.22
C SER A 91 -3.01 -9.44 -2.05
N SER A 92 -4.00 -8.55 -1.89
CA SER A 92 -3.79 -7.11 -1.75
C SER A 92 -3.35 -6.68 -0.37
N VAL A 93 -3.20 -7.59 0.59
CA VAL A 93 -2.73 -7.27 1.93
C VAL A 93 -1.45 -8.04 2.21
N ILE A 94 -0.50 -7.39 2.88
CA ILE A 94 0.71 -8.06 3.38
C ILE A 94 0.34 -8.98 4.54
N GLY A 95 -0.58 -8.54 5.39
CA GLY A 95 -1.07 -9.28 6.54
C GLY A 95 -0.48 -8.82 7.87
N PHE A 96 -0.03 -7.57 7.95
CA PHE A 96 0.33 -6.98 9.25
C PHE A 96 -0.92 -6.68 10.07
N PRO A 97 -0.89 -6.83 11.41
CA PRO A 97 -2.05 -6.55 12.25
C PRO A 97 -2.57 -5.11 12.14
N THR A 98 -1.69 -4.15 11.86
CA THR A 98 -2.03 -2.72 11.72
C THR A 98 -2.41 -2.33 10.29
N GLU A 99 -2.37 -3.25 9.33
CA GLU A 99 -2.70 -2.98 7.94
C GLU A 99 -4.21 -2.96 7.72
N LEU A 100 -4.68 -1.85 7.15
CA LEU A 100 -6.06 -1.69 6.73
C LEU A 100 -6.19 -2.06 5.24
N SER A 101 -7.33 -2.67 4.89
CA SER A 101 -7.68 -3.01 3.52
C SER A 101 -8.92 -2.25 3.07
N GLY A 102 -8.89 -1.78 1.83
CA GLY A 102 -10.02 -1.15 1.16
C GLY A 102 -10.11 -1.60 -0.30
N SER A 103 -11.17 -1.18 -0.96
CA SER A 103 -11.39 -1.45 -2.38
C SER A 103 -11.61 -0.15 -3.15
N ILE A 104 -11.51 -0.18 -4.48
CA ILE A 104 -11.85 0.94 -5.36
C ILE A 104 -12.79 0.43 -6.47
N PRO A 105 -13.94 1.10 -6.71
CA PRO A 105 -14.93 0.71 -7.72
C PRO A 105 -14.44 1.03 -9.14
N ALA A 106 -13.41 0.32 -9.57
CA ALA A 106 -12.76 0.47 -10.86
C ALA A 106 -12.14 -0.87 -11.27
N LYS A 107 -11.66 -0.95 -12.51
CA LYS A 107 -10.78 -2.04 -12.93
C LYS A 107 -9.35 -1.71 -12.51
N HIS A 108 -8.51 -2.73 -12.41
CA HIS A 108 -7.10 -2.57 -12.09
C HIS A 108 -6.39 -1.48 -12.93
N SER A 109 -6.69 -1.41 -14.24
CA SER A 109 -6.08 -0.45 -15.17
C SER A 109 -6.43 1.03 -14.98
N ASN A 110 -7.49 1.31 -14.21
CA ASN A 110 -8.00 2.66 -14.00
C ASN A 110 -8.38 2.98 -12.55
N MET A 111 -8.05 2.11 -11.58
CA MET A 111 -8.38 2.35 -10.17
C MET A 111 -7.66 3.54 -9.54
N THR A 112 -6.61 4.06 -10.18
CA THR A 112 -5.87 5.26 -9.75
C THR A 112 -6.10 6.46 -10.66
N LYS A 113 -7.09 6.39 -11.55
CA LYS A 113 -7.44 7.45 -12.50
C LYS A 113 -8.82 7.98 -12.14
N PHE A 114 -8.86 9.20 -11.62
CA PHE A 114 -10.08 9.85 -11.17
C PHE A 114 -10.39 11.03 -12.09
N CYS A 115 -11.67 11.20 -12.39
CA CYS A 115 -12.17 12.33 -13.16
C CYS A 115 -12.59 13.46 -12.21
N GLU A 116 -13.24 13.10 -11.10
CA GLU A 116 -13.85 14.06 -10.18
C GLU A 116 -13.36 13.86 -8.73
N PRO A 117 -13.29 14.93 -7.92
CA PRO A 117 -12.96 14.82 -6.49
C PRO A 117 -14.00 14.02 -5.68
N THR A 118 -15.19 13.81 -6.23
CA THR A 118 -16.26 13.02 -5.63
C THR A 118 -16.18 11.54 -5.98
N ASP A 119 -15.25 11.14 -6.86
CA ASP A 119 -15.08 9.73 -7.22
C ASP A 119 -14.76 8.91 -5.98
N THR A 120 -15.48 7.82 -5.76
CA THR A 120 -15.36 7.00 -4.55
C THR A 120 -13.92 6.58 -4.25
N GLY A 121 -13.13 6.23 -5.28
CA GLY A 121 -11.72 5.89 -5.11
C GLY A 121 -10.86 7.08 -4.66
N PHE A 122 -11.11 8.27 -5.22
CA PHE A 122 -10.43 9.50 -4.82
C PHE A 122 -10.78 9.88 -3.38
N VAL A 123 -12.06 9.80 -3.01
CA VAL A 123 -12.53 10.08 -1.66
C VAL A 123 -11.89 9.12 -0.64
N ARG A 124 -11.84 7.82 -0.95
CA ARG A 124 -11.19 6.81 -0.09
C ARG A 124 -9.70 7.10 0.12
N ILE A 125 -8.96 7.32 -0.98
CA ILE A 125 -7.51 7.61 -0.91
C ILE A 125 -7.25 8.90 -0.14
N THR A 126 -7.92 10.00 -0.52
CA THR A 126 -7.69 11.29 0.12
C THR A 126 -8.20 11.33 1.56
N GLY A 127 -9.23 10.55 1.89
CA GLY A 127 -9.69 10.35 3.26
C GLY A 127 -8.58 9.74 4.15
N THR A 128 -7.96 8.65 3.70
CA THR A 128 -6.82 8.05 4.42
C THR A 128 -5.64 9.02 4.54
N LEU A 129 -5.29 9.73 3.46
CA LEU A 129 -4.19 10.70 3.51
C LEU A 129 -4.47 11.85 4.48
N ARG A 130 -5.69 12.40 4.46
CA ARG A 130 -6.10 13.46 5.41
C ARG A 130 -6.07 12.98 6.85
N HIS A 131 -6.47 11.73 7.09
CA HIS A 131 -6.40 11.13 8.42
C HIS A 131 -4.95 11.07 8.92
N TRP A 132 -4.02 10.54 8.12
CA TRP A 132 -2.60 10.53 8.47
C TRP A 132 -2.00 11.91 8.68
N ILE A 133 -2.39 12.91 7.86
CA ILE A 133 -1.95 14.29 8.04
C ILE A 133 -2.45 14.85 9.37
N ALA A 134 -3.69 14.58 9.76
CA ALA A 134 -4.25 15.04 11.03
C ALA A 134 -3.52 14.44 12.24
N GLU A 135 -3.13 13.17 12.16
CA GLU A 135 -2.28 12.53 13.18
C GLU A 135 -0.94 13.25 13.31
N ILE A 136 -0.22 13.46 12.19
CA ILE A 136 1.07 14.17 12.18
C ILE A 136 0.95 15.56 12.83
N VAL A 137 -0.09 16.33 12.46
CA VAL A 137 -0.30 17.68 13.00
C VAL A 137 -0.55 17.63 14.51
N THR A 138 -1.30 16.63 14.98
CA THR A 138 -1.58 16.43 16.40
C THR A 138 -0.31 16.07 17.17
N ASP A 139 0.52 15.19 16.62
CA ASP A 139 1.79 14.78 17.24
C ASP A 139 2.77 15.94 17.36
N VAL A 140 2.88 16.78 16.32
CA VAL A 140 3.73 18.00 16.35
C VAL A 140 3.20 19.04 17.33
N ALA A 141 1.89 19.23 17.39
CA ALA A 141 1.27 20.14 18.35
C ALA A 141 1.44 19.67 19.80
N GLY A 142 1.40 18.35 20.04
CA GLY A 142 1.68 17.75 21.35
C GLY A 142 3.16 17.88 21.76
N ALA A 143 4.09 17.72 20.82
CA ALA A 143 5.53 17.84 21.08
C ALA A 143 5.99 19.29 21.35
N SER A 144 5.25 20.29 20.88
CA SER A 144 5.56 21.71 21.06
C SER A 144 5.03 22.32 22.37
N CYS A 145 4.34 21.53 23.20
CA CYS A 145 3.90 21.94 24.54
C CYS A 145 4.67 21.18 25.64
N PRO A 146 5.90 21.60 26.01
CA PRO A 146 6.47 21.16 27.27
C PRO A 146 5.62 21.76 28.40
N GLN A 147 5.03 20.87 29.18
CA GLN A 147 4.19 21.15 30.34
C GLN A 147 4.95 22.04 31.35
N PHE A 148 4.78 23.35 31.25
CA PHE A 148 5.20 24.32 32.26
C PHE A 148 3.98 24.66 33.13
N ALA A 149 3.72 23.83 34.14
CA ALA A 149 2.93 24.12 35.34
C ALA A 149 2.95 22.87 36.23
N SER A 150 3.36 22.86 37.50
CA SER A 150 3.88 23.88 38.39
C SER A 150 4.46 23.13 39.61
N LEU A 151 5.78 23.13 39.79
CA LEU A 151 6.39 22.89 41.09
C LEU A 151 6.55 24.25 41.77
N SER A 152 5.56 24.65 42.57
CA SER A 152 5.71 25.49 43.77
C SER A 152 4.34 25.89 44.31
N SER A 153 3.98 25.41 45.49
CA SER A 153 3.94 26.22 46.72
C SER A 153 2.99 25.63 47.78
N HIS A 154 3.61 25.25 48.90
CA HIS A 154 3.06 25.05 50.25
C HIS A 154 2.24 23.81 50.57
#